data_AF-A0A1E4RQF1-F1
#
_entry.id   AF-A0A1E4RQF1-F1
#
_cell.length_a   1.000
_cell.length_b   1.000
_cell.length_c   1.000
_cell.angle_alpha   90.00
_cell.angle_beta   90.00
_cell.angle_gamma   90.00
#
_symmetry.space_group_name_H-M   'P 1'
#
loop_
_entity.id
_entity.type
_entity.pdbx_description
1 polymer ?
#
loop_
_entity_poly.entity_id
_entity_poly.type
_entity_poly.pdbx_seq_one_letter_code
_entity_poly.pdbx_strand_id
1 'polypeptide(L)'
;MDELISEWDRRRYIPKPGEPDLPPQLSDMAEKSSEDIMKELNRLPFFMTELDETDGDGGENTNLEALKSLAYDGEPDEIATNFKNQGNDCFKAKQYKNAITYYTQGIEVEHNVTTLKVALLVNRAACNLELKNFRRCIEDCKQVLLLDDKNVKACYRSGKAFLAVSRFEEAKAILEYGLAIDPENKPMKDTLDQTIKKQKQINDAIERKERETKEAEMKKTILVNAVKLRHMRVLKASRPAELLEEAEIRLEDPLDHESQLIFPAMILYPTIDEFDFVAEISELSTPQEILELIMNRPKEWFENPKHKSFALVKKLQCFMETEAGGLVKIGKNAPINNALMSDKAKAPLFDNALRLYVVPKDDVEGWLKTWNKEAALKKRNL
;
A
#
# COMPACT_ATOMS: atom_id res chain seq x y z
N MET A 1 -61.51 -41.12 -21.87
CA MET A 1 -61.01 -40.25 -20.79
C MET A 1 -60.13 -41.17 -19.96
N ASP A 2 -58.93 -41.43 -20.45
CA ASP A 2 -57.96 -42.31 -19.80
C ASP A 2 -56.80 -41.43 -19.36
N GLU A 3 -56.63 -41.31 -18.05
CA GLU A 3 -55.54 -40.56 -17.44
C GLU A 3 -54.19 -41.19 -17.81
N LEU A 4 -53.21 -40.35 -18.15
CA LEU A 4 -51.84 -40.75 -18.42
C LEU A 4 -51.19 -41.25 -17.11
N ILE A 5 -51.32 -42.54 -16.84
CA ILE A 5 -50.59 -43.22 -15.76
C ILE A 5 -49.10 -43.31 -16.16
N SER A 6 -48.22 -42.76 -15.33
CA SER A 6 -46.77 -42.73 -15.52
C SER A 6 -46.17 -44.13 -15.68
N GLU A 7 -45.13 -44.29 -16.49
CA GLU A 7 -44.42 -45.57 -16.68
C GLU A 7 -43.80 -46.12 -15.37
N TRP A 8 -43.58 -45.25 -14.39
CA TRP A 8 -43.12 -45.59 -13.05
C TRP A 8 -44.23 -46.16 -12.16
N ASP A 9 -45.48 -45.71 -12.33
CA ASP A 9 -46.64 -46.27 -11.61
C ASP A 9 -46.93 -47.71 -12.01
N ARG A 10 -46.50 -48.11 -13.21
CA ARG A 10 -46.58 -49.50 -13.68
C ARG A 10 -45.53 -50.43 -13.08
N ARG A 11 -44.53 -49.89 -12.37
CA ARG A 11 -43.39 -50.64 -11.80
C ARG A 11 -43.47 -50.81 -10.28
N ARG A 12 -44.59 -50.45 -9.64
CA ARG A 12 -44.80 -50.78 -8.23
C ARG A 12 -44.82 -52.30 -8.06
N TYR A 13 -44.15 -52.80 -7.03
CA TYR A 13 -44.16 -54.23 -6.72
C TYR A 13 -45.59 -54.63 -6.32
N ILE A 14 -46.23 -55.48 -7.13
CA ILE A 14 -47.54 -56.06 -6.83
C ILE A 14 -47.30 -57.56 -6.61
N PRO A 15 -47.33 -58.04 -5.35
CA PRO A 15 -47.07 -59.45 -5.06
C PRO A 15 -48.10 -60.33 -5.76
N LYS A 16 -47.61 -61.32 -6.52
CA LYS A 16 -48.47 -62.31 -7.18
C LYS A 16 -48.96 -63.34 -6.15
N PRO A 17 -50.09 -64.03 -6.38
CA PRO A 17 -50.62 -65.02 -5.43
C PRO A 17 -49.56 -66.09 -5.11
N GLY A 18 -49.04 -66.09 -3.88
CA GLY A 18 -48.03 -67.04 -3.40
C GLY A 18 -46.59 -66.51 -3.32
N GLU A 19 -46.31 -65.27 -3.73
CA GLU A 19 -45.05 -64.60 -3.40
C GLU A 19 -45.09 -64.02 -1.99
N PRO A 20 -43.98 -64.04 -1.23
CA PRO A 20 -43.94 -63.40 0.07
C PRO A 20 -44.12 -61.88 -0.13
N ASP A 21 -45.05 -61.30 0.63
CA ASP A 21 -45.15 -59.85 0.73
C ASP A 21 -43.79 -59.25 1.10
N LEU A 22 -43.61 -57.96 0.78
CA LEU A 22 -42.47 -57.20 1.27
C LEU A 22 -42.30 -57.47 2.77
N PRO A 23 -41.06 -57.63 3.28
CA PRO A 23 -40.82 -57.83 4.70
C PRO A 23 -41.63 -56.82 5.50
N PRO A 24 -42.20 -57.17 6.66
CA PRO A 24 -43.09 -56.28 7.41
C PRO A 24 -42.48 -54.88 7.63
N GLN A 25 -41.15 -54.80 7.74
CA GLN A 25 -40.40 -53.55 7.91
C GLN A 25 -40.30 -52.65 6.67
N LEU A 26 -40.57 -53.18 5.47
CA LEU A 26 -40.50 -52.47 4.18
C LEU A 26 -41.89 -52.28 3.54
N SER A 27 -42.95 -52.74 4.22
CA SER A 27 -44.33 -52.58 3.76
C SER A 27 -44.72 -51.09 3.61
N ASP A 28 -44.25 -50.23 4.49
CA ASP A 28 -44.46 -48.77 4.44
C ASP A 28 -43.74 -48.08 3.26
N MET A 29 -42.72 -48.72 2.67
CA MET A 29 -42.02 -48.21 1.47
C MET A 29 -42.69 -48.67 0.17
N ALA A 30 -43.64 -49.60 0.22
CA ALA A 30 -44.32 -50.15 -0.96
C ALA A 30 -45.20 -49.12 -1.69
N GLU A 31 -45.72 -48.14 -0.94
CA GLU A 31 -46.63 -47.11 -1.46
C GLU A 31 -45.91 -45.81 -1.88
N LYS A 32 -44.62 -45.65 -1.55
CA LYS A 32 -43.84 -44.44 -1.83
C LYS A 32 -43.19 -44.47 -3.21
N SER A 33 -43.06 -43.31 -3.85
CA SER A 33 -42.35 -43.20 -5.12
C SER A 33 -40.84 -43.38 -4.93
N SER A 34 -40.11 -43.72 -5.99
CA SER A 34 -38.64 -43.83 -5.95
C SER A 34 -37.96 -42.51 -5.56
N GLU A 35 -38.57 -41.37 -5.90
CA GLU A 35 -38.08 -40.05 -5.50
C GLU A 35 -38.26 -39.80 -4.01
N ASP A 36 -39.36 -40.25 -3.42
CA ASP A 36 -39.63 -40.09 -1.98
C ASP A 36 -38.73 -41.00 -1.14
N ILE A 37 -38.47 -42.23 -1.59
CA ILE A 37 -37.52 -43.15 -0.94
C ILE A 37 -36.11 -42.56 -0.96
N MET A 38 -35.68 -41.97 -2.09
CA MET A 38 -34.37 -41.32 -2.18
C MET A 38 -34.27 -40.08 -1.29
N LYS A 39 -35.35 -39.30 -1.14
CA LYS A 39 -35.40 -38.18 -0.20
C LYS A 39 -35.28 -38.65 1.25
N GLU A 40 -35.96 -39.73 1.63
CA GLU A 40 -35.85 -40.31 2.99
C GLU A 40 -34.47 -40.91 3.27
N LEU A 41 -33.88 -41.62 2.29
CA LEU A 41 -32.52 -42.14 2.40
C LEU A 41 -31.50 -41.01 2.54
N ASN A 42 -31.60 -39.95 1.74
CA ASN A 42 -30.72 -38.78 1.83
C ASN A 42 -30.84 -38.04 3.18
N ARG A 43 -31.86 -38.32 4.02
CA ARG A 43 -31.96 -37.79 5.39
C ARG A 43 -31.28 -38.66 6.43
N LEU A 44 -30.84 -39.86 6.09
CA LEU A 44 -30.05 -40.71 6.99
C LEU A 44 -28.60 -40.24 6.99
N PRO A 45 -27.94 -40.05 8.16
CA PRO A 45 -26.58 -39.51 8.23
C PRO A 45 -25.55 -40.25 7.36
N PHE A 46 -25.75 -41.55 7.14
CA PHE A 46 -24.86 -42.37 6.32
C PHE A 46 -25.01 -42.13 4.81
N PHE A 47 -26.18 -41.68 4.35
CA PHE A 47 -26.51 -41.47 2.93
C PHE A 47 -26.75 -39.99 2.60
N MET A 48 -26.60 -39.08 3.57
CA MET A 48 -26.70 -37.63 3.38
C MET A 48 -25.68 -37.13 2.36
N THR A 49 -26.17 -36.51 1.29
CA THR A 49 -25.35 -35.77 0.33
C THR A 49 -25.19 -34.30 0.74
N GLU A 50 -26.14 -33.76 1.49
CA GLU A 50 -26.15 -32.39 2.04
C GLU A 50 -26.65 -32.44 3.50
N LEU A 51 -26.21 -31.49 4.33
CA LEU A 51 -26.62 -31.41 5.73
C LEU A 51 -28.07 -30.89 5.82
N ASP A 52 -29.02 -31.81 6.00
CA ASP A 52 -30.43 -31.51 6.30
C ASP A 52 -30.69 -31.76 7.79
N GLU A 53 -30.84 -30.66 8.55
CA GLU A 53 -31.15 -30.70 9.98
C GLU A 53 -32.62 -31.02 10.25
N THR A 54 -33.45 -31.14 9.20
CA THR A 54 -34.87 -31.43 9.34
C THR A 54 -35.22 -32.89 9.04
N ASP A 55 -36.29 -33.39 9.65
CA ASP A 55 -36.90 -34.69 9.34
C ASP A 55 -37.73 -34.67 8.04
N GLY A 56 -37.89 -33.49 7.44
CA GLY A 56 -38.69 -33.27 6.23
C GLY A 56 -40.03 -32.58 6.41
N ASP A 57 -40.56 -32.53 7.63
CA ASP A 57 -41.82 -31.83 7.97
C ASP A 57 -41.55 -30.59 8.86
N GLY A 58 -40.28 -30.17 8.92
CA GLY A 58 -39.82 -29.05 9.74
C GLY A 58 -39.47 -29.39 11.20
N GLY A 59 -39.45 -30.68 11.56
CA GLY A 59 -38.92 -31.18 12.84
C GLY A 59 -37.42 -31.46 12.80
N GLU A 60 -36.78 -31.72 13.94
CA GLU A 60 -35.35 -32.02 14.02
C GLU A 60 -35.04 -33.43 13.49
N ASN A 61 -33.96 -33.57 12.72
CA ASN A 61 -33.51 -34.87 12.24
C ASN A 61 -32.97 -35.72 13.40
N THR A 62 -33.84 -36.56 13.97
CA THR A 62 -33.56 -37.43 15.12
C THR A 62 -32.36 -38.35 14.93
N ASN A 63 -32.10 -38.82 13.71
CA ASN A 63 -30.96 -39.68 13.40
C ASN A 63 -29.64 -38.90 13.44
N LEU A 64 -29.67 -37.66 12.93
CA LEU A 64 -28.52 -36.75 13.00
C LEU A 64 -28.25 -36.34 14.44
N GLU A 65 -29.30 -36.06 15.21
CA GLU A 65 -29.21 -35.70 16.62
C GLU A 65 -28.66 -36.86 17.47
N ALA A 66 -29.17 -38.08 17.28
CA ALA A 66 -28.64 -39.26 17.94
C ALA A 66 -27.14 -39.46 17.65
N LEU A 67 -26.70 -39.20 16.41
CA LEU A 67 -25.30 -39.28 16.03
C LEU A 67 -24.45 -38.14 16.64
N LYS A 68 -25.02 -36.92 16.76
CA LYS A 68 -24.41 -35.81 17.50
C LYS A 68 -24.27 -36.16 18.98
N SER A 69 -25.28 -36.78 19.61
CA SER A 69 -25.23 -37.21 21.01
C SER A 69 -24.20 -38.30 21.26
N LEU A 70 -24.04 -39.26 20.33
CA LEU A 70 -22.99 -40.29 20.41
C LEU A 70 -21.57 -39.70 20.45
N ALA A 71 -21.35 -38.52 19.86
CA ALA A 71 -20.04 -37.85 19.93
C ALA A 71 -19.71 -37.32 21.34
N TYR A 72 -20.72 -37.14 22.19
CA TYR A 72 -20.62 -36.70 23.58
C TYR A 72 -20.99 -37.80 24.58
N ASP A 73 -20.98 -39.06 24.15
CA ASP A 73 -21.20 -40.22 25.02
C ASP A 73 -19.88 -40.64 25.68
N GLY A 74 -19.85 -40.73 27.01
CA GLY A 74 -18.66 -41.07 27.81
C GLY A 74 -18.29 -40.05 28.89
N GLU A 75 -17.17 -40.28 29.57
CA GLU A 75 -16.65 -39.33 30.56
C GLU A 75 -16.07 -38.08 29.85
N PRO A 76 -16.14 -36.87 30.46
CA PRO A 76 -15.71 -35.62 29.81
C PRO A 76 -14.26 -35.64 29.27
N ASP A 77 -13.34 -36.34 29.93
CA ASP A 77 -11.95 -36.48 29.49
C ASP A 77 -11.79 -37.44 28.30
N GLU A 78 -12.62 -38.47 28.20
CA GLU A 78 -12.68 -39.37 27.04
C GLU A 78 -13.24 -38.65 25.81
N ILE A 79 -14.31 -37.87 25.99
CA ILE A 79 -14.93 -37.05 24.94
C ILE A 79 -13.91 -36.04 24.39
N ALA A 80 -13.26 -35.27 25.27
CA ALA A 80 -12.23 -34.32 24.86
C ALA A 80 -11.03 -35.00 24.19
N THR A 81 -10.68 -36.23 24.60
CA THR A 81 -9.64 -37.03 23.96
C THR A 81 -10.05 -37.50 22.56
N ASN A 82 -11.31 -37.88 22.34
CA ASN A 82 -11.83 -38.22 21.03
C ASN A 82 -11.74 -37.03 20.07
N PHE A 83 -12.22 -35.84 20.51
CA PHE A 83 -12.10 -34.60 19.73
C PHE A 83 -10.65 -34.23 19.42
N LYS A 84 -9.72 -34.40 20.38
CA LYS A 84 -8.28 -34.22 20.13
C LYS A 84 -7.79 -35.15 19.01
N ASN A 85 -8.19 -36.42 19.02
CA ASN A 85 -7.75 -37.39 18.02
C ASN A 85 -8.30 -37.06 16.62
N GLN A 86 -9.59 -36.71 16.52
CA GLN A 86 -10.21 -36.24 15.28
C GLN A 86 -9.53 -34.97 14.74
N GLY A 87 -9.23 -34.02 15.62
CA GLY A 87 -8.47 -32.82 15.29
C GLY A 87 -7.05 -33.14 14.79
N ASN A 88 -6.37 -34.12 15.40
CA ASN A 88 -5.05 -34.57 14.96
C ASN A 88 -5.09 -35.19 13.57
N ASP A 89 -6.11 -35.98 13.25
CA ASP A 89 -6.26 -36.59 11.93
C ASP A 89 -6.58 -35.55 10.86
N CYS A 90 -7.45 -34.58 11.17
CA CYS A 90 -7.66 -33.41 10.31
C CYS A 90 -6.36 -32.61 10.10
N PHE A 91 -5.55 -32.44 11.14
CA PHE A 91 -4.26 -31.73 11.06
C PHE A 91 -3.29 -32.47 10.13
N LYS A 92 -3.17 -33.80 10.25
CA LYS A 92 -2.38 -34.64 9.33
C LYS A 92 -2.87 -34.53 7.89
N ALA A 93 -4.19 -34.46 7.70
CA ALA A 93 -4.83 -34.25 6.41
C ALA A 93 -4.75 -32.79 5.90
N LYS A 94 -4.07 -31.89 6.63
CA LYS A 94 -3.94 -30.45 6.33
C LYS A 94 -5.29 -29.70 6.27
N GLN A 95 -6.35 -30.27 6.85
CA GLN A 95 -7.66 -29.63 6.99
C GLN A 95 -7.70 -28.77 8.26
N TYR A 96 -6.93 -27.68 8.26
CA TYR A 96 -6.70 -26.88 9.48
C TYR A 96 -7.97 -26.23 10.05
N LYS A 97 -8.93 -25.84 9.20
CA LYS A 97 -10.21 -25.27 9.64
C LYS A 97 -11.02 -26.30 10.43
N ASN A 98 -11.17 -27.51 9.89
CA ASN A 98 -11.88 -28.61 10.55
C ASN A 98 -11.16 -29.02 11.84
N ALA A 99 -9.83 -29.08 11.82
CA ALA A 99 -9.03 -29.36 13.01
C ALA A 99 -9.29 -28.32 14.12
N ILE A 100 -9.40 -27.02 13.80
CA ILE A 100 -9.73 -25.98 14.78
C ILE A 100 -11.12 -26.20 15.39
N THR A 101 -12.10 -26.62 14.60
CA THR A 101 -13.45 -26.92 15.10
C THR A 101 -13.38 -28.04 16.14
N TYR A 102 -12.76 -29.17 15.79
CA TYR A 102 -12.63 -30.30 16.72
C TYR A 102 -11.82 -29.96 17.97
N TYR A 103 -10.71 -29.23 17.84
CA TYR A 103 -9.96 -28.80 19.03
C TYR A 103 -10.75 -27.83 19.90
N THR A 104 -11.56 -26.94 19.30
CA THR A 104 -12.42 -26.02 20.04
C THR A 104 -13.51 -26.78 20.80
N GLN A 105 -14.18 -27.74 20.15
CA GLN A 105 -15.15 -28.63 20.81
C GLN A 105 -14.51 -29.36 22.00
N GLY A 106 -13.31 -29.92 21.83
CA GLY A 106 -12.59 -30.57 22.93
C GLY A 106 -12.21 -29.62 24.07
N ILE A 107 -11.97 -28.33 23.80
CA ILE A 107 -11.66 -27.32 24.83
C ILE A 107 -12.93 -26.88 25.59
N GLU A 108 -14.08 -26.89 24.91
CA GLU A 108 -15.38 -26.55 25.48
C GLU A 108 -15.93 -27.64 26.41
N VAL A 109 -15.49 -28.88 26.25
CA VAL A 109 -15.81 -29.97 27.18
C VAL A 109 -15.15 -29.69 28.54
N GLU A 110 -15.97 -29.56 29.58
CA GLU A 110 -15.50 -29.30 30.94
C GLU A 110 -14.86 -30.56 31.54
N HIS A 111 -13.53 -30.64 31.50
CA HIS A 111 -12.74 -31.71 32.11
C HIS A 111 -11.64 -31.17 33.02
N ASN A 112 -11.24 -31.94 34.03
CA ASN A 112 -10.23 -31.53 35.02
C ASN A 112 -8.78 -31.87 34.62
N VAL A 113 -8.56 -32.41 33.42
CA VAL A 113 -7.24 -32.83 32.93
C VAL A 113 -6.48 -31.68 32.27
N THR A 114 -5.65 -30.96 33.03
CA THR A 114 -4.86 -29.80 32.53
C THR A 114 -3.96 -30.14 31.33
N THR A 115 -3.32 -31.32 31.33
CA THR A 115 -2.42 -31.76 30.25
C THR A 115 -3.14 -31.93 28.92
N LEU A 116 -4.40 -32.38 28.95
CA LEU A 116 -5.26 -32.51 27.77
C LEU A 116 -5.65 -31.14 27.22
N LYS A 117 -6.02 -30.20 28.11
CA LYS A 117 -6.33 -28.81 27.73
C LYS A 117 -5.14 -28.11 27.09
N VAL A 118 -3.94 -28.28 27.66
CA VAL A 118 -2.69 -27.80 27.07
C VAL A 118 -2.48 -28.38 25.67
N ALA A 119 -2.63 -29.70 25.49
CA ALA A 119 -2.45 -30.34 24.19
C ALA A 119 -3.42 -29.80 23.12
N LEU A 120 -4.70 -29.63 23.47
CA LEU A 120 -5.73 -29.07 22.58
C LEU A 120 -5.41 -27.63 22.16
N LEU A 121 -5.08 -26.76 23.12
CA LEU A 121 -4.72 -25.36 22.86
C LEU A 121 -3.45 -25.24 22.02
N VAL A 122 -2.41 -26.01 22.35
CA VAL A 122 -1.15 -26.07 21.58
C VAL A 122 -1.43 -26.49 20.13
N ASN A 123 -2.25 -27.51 19.90
CA ASN A 123 -2.56 -27.98 18.56
C ASN A 123 -3.46 -27.00 17.79
N ARG A 124 -4.43 -26.35 18.46
CA ARG A 124 -5.23 -25.27 17.86
C ARG A 124 -4.36 -24.07 17.45
N ALA A 125 -3.39 -23.70 18.29
CA ALA A 125 -2.41 -22.66 17.96
C ALA A 125 -1.62 -23.02 16.69
N ALA A 126 -1.24 -24.30 16.52
CA ALA A 126 -0.56 -24.78 15.33
C ALA A 126 -1.43 -24.57 14.06
N CYS A 127 -2.71 -24.94 14.11
CA CYS A 127 -3.64 -24.70 13.01
C CYS A 127 -3.79 -23.21 12.69
N ASN A 128 -3.95 -22.38 13.73
CA ASN A 128 -4.07 -20.94 13.58
C ASN A 128 -2.81 -20.32 12.96
N LEU A 129 -1.63 -20.85 13.29
CA LEU A 129 -0.37 -20.41 12.68
C LEU A 129 -0.29 -20.76 11.19
N GLU A 130 -0.67 -21.98 10.81
CA GLU A 130 -0.71 -22.41 9.40
C GLU A 130 -1.74 -21.62 8.57
N LEU A 131 -2.89 -21.28 9.18
CA LEU A 131 -3.90 -20.42 8.56
C LEU A 131 -3.56 -18.93 8.60
N LYS A 132 -2.39 -18.54 9.13
CA LYS A 132 -1.97 -17.13 9.30
C LYS A 132 -2.91 -16.30 10.19
N ASN A 133 -3.68 -16.94 11.06
CA ASN A 133 -4.48 -16.32 12.11
C ASN A 133 -3.60 -15.96 13.32
N PHE A 134 -2.60 -15.11 13.11
CA PHE A 134 -1.52 -14.87 14.08
C PHE A 134 -2.02 -14.40 15.46
N ARG A 135 -3.02 -13.52 15.50
CA ARG A 135 -3.58 -13.04 16.78
C ARG A 135 -4.24 -14.16 17.58
N ARG A 136 -4.96 -15.08 16.92
CA ARG A 136 -5.59 -16.25 17.58
C ARG A 136 -4.53 -17.25 18.04
N CYS A 137 -3.48 -17.47 17.23
CA CYS A 137 -2.34 -18.28 17.62
C CYS A 137 -1.65 -17.73 18.89
N ILE A 138 -1.44 -16.41 18.98
CA ILE A 138 -0.83 -15.76 20.14
C ILE A 138 -1.69 -15.96 21.39
N GLU A 139 -3.01 -15.81 21.27
CA GLU A 139 -3.93 -16.01 22.40
C GLU A 139 -3.95 -17.47 22.88
N ASP A 140 -4.01 -18.43 21.96
CA ASP A 140 -3.91 -19.86 22.29
C ASP A 140 -2.58 -20.17 22.99
N CYS A 141 -1.46 -19.67 22.47
CA CYS A 141 -0.14 -19.86 23.08
C CYS A 141 -0.03 -19.19 24.46
N LYS A 142 -0.64 -18.02 24.64
CA LYS A 142 -0.68 -17.33 25.94
C LYS A 142 -1.42 -18.18 26.97
N GLN A 143 -2.58 -18.73 26.63
CA GLN A 143 -3.31 -19.63 27.53
C GLN A 143 -2.50 -20.88 27.88
N VAL A 144 -1.78 -21.44 26.91
CA VAL A 144 -0.86 -22.56 27.17
C VAL A 144 0.21 -22.17 28.16
N LEU A 145 0.90 -21.05 27.97
CA LEU A 145 1.99 -20.63 28.84
C LEU A 145 1.55 -20.23 30.25
N LEU A 146 0.26 -19.94 30.46
CA LEU A 146 -0.32 -19.78 31.80
C LEU A 146 -0.53 -21.12 32.52
N LEU A 147 -0.73 -22.22 31.77
CA LEU A 147 -0.97 -23.56 32.32
C LEU A 147 0.32 -24.41 32.39
N ASP A 148 1.21 -24.22 31.42
CA ASP A 148 2.49 -24.89 31.25
C ASP A 148 3.51 -23.86 30.74
N ASP A 149 4.18 -23.19 31.68
CA ASP A 149 5.11 -22.10 31.43
C ASP A 149 6.35 -22.54 30.64
N LYS A 150 6.72 -23.83 30.72
CA LYS A 150 7.89 -24.41 30.04
C LYS A 150 7.58 -24.99 28.66
N ASN A 151 6.41 -24.67 28.09
CA ASN A 151 5.99 -25.22 26.81
C ASN A 151 6.77 -24.62 25.62
N VAL A 152 7.85 -25.29 25.21
CA VAL A 152 8.72 -24.87 24.10
C VAL A 152 7.96 -24.69 22.78
N LYS A 153 6.94 -25.53 22.51
CA LYS A 153 6.12 -25.43 21.28
C LYS A 153 5.29 -24.15 21.26
N ALA A 154 4.73 -23.75 22.40
CA ALA A 154 3.99 -22.50 22.52
C ALA A 154 4.91 -21.28 22.35
N CYS A 155 6.10 -21.30 22.97
CA CYS A 155 7.10 -20.24 22.79
C CYS A 155 7.48 -20.07 21.31
N TYR A 156 7.80 -21.17 20.63
CA TYR A 156 8.17 -21.16 19.20
C TYR A 156 7.07 -20.59 18.30
N ARG A 157 5.84 -21.08 18.48
CA ARG A 157 4.68 -20.67 17.65
C ARG A 157 4.30 -19.21 17.91
N SER A 158 4.31 -18.79 19.16
CA SER A 158 4.09 -17.40 19.56
C SER A 158 5.14 -16.47 18.94
N GLY A 159 6.43 -16.83 19.03
CA GLY A 159 7.52 -16.07 18.41
C GLY A 159 7.38 -15.93 16.90
N LYS A 160 7.03 -17.02 16.19
CA LYS A 160 6.76 -16.99 14.75
C LYS A 160 5.54 -16.12 14.41
N ALA A 161 4.49 -16.16 15.24
CA ALA A 161 3.31 -15.32 15.07
C ALA A 161 3.60 -13.83 15.31
N PHE A 162 4.36 -13.48 16.36
CA PHE A 162 4.79 -12.11 16.64
C PHE A 162 5.68 -11.54 15.53
N LEU A 163 6.62 -12.34 15.02
CA LEU A 163 7.44 -11.98 13.87
C LEU A 163 6.58 -11.66 12.63
N ALA A 164 5.51 -12.42 12.40
CA ALA A 164 4.62 -12.21 11.26
C ALA A 164 3.76 -10.94 11.37
N VAL A 165 3.48 -10.46 12.58
CA VAL A 165 2.76 -9.19 12.83
C VAL A 165 3.70 -8.03 13.14
N SER A 166 5.00 -8.17 12.85
CA SER A 166 6.03 -7.13 13.04
C SER A 166 6.16 -6.61 14.48
N ARG A 167 5.81 -7.46 15.47
CA ARG A 167 6.02 -7.21 16.90
C ARG A 167 7.32 -7.86 17.35
N PHE A 168 8.43 -7.27 16.92
CA PHE A 168 9.74 -7.92 17.00
C PHE A 168 10.31 -8.00 18.42
N GLU A 169 10.02 -7.03 19.29
CA GLU A 169 10.48 -7.07 20.68
C GLU A 169 9.80 -8.21 21.45
N GLU A 170 8.50 -8.39 21.27
CA GLU A 170 7.76 -9.49 21.86
C GLU A 170 8.16 -10.83 21.26
N ALA A 171 8.43 -10.89 19.95
CA ALA A 171 8.97 -12.07 19.29
C ALA A 171 10.33 -12.46 19.87
N LYS A 172 11.23 -11.49 20.03
CA LYS A 172 12.56 -11.70 20.60
C LYS A 172 12.46 -12.23 22.03
N ALA A 173 11.70 -11.56 22.89
CA ALA A 173 11.55 -11.94 24.29
C ALA A 173 11.02 -13.37 24.46
N ILE A 174 10.00 -13.77 23.69
CA ILE A 174 9.43 -15.11 23.82
C ILE A 174 10.34 -16.21 23.23
N LEU A 175 11.07 -15.90 22.16
CA LEU A 175 12.03 -16.84 21.54
C LEU A 175 13.25 -17.03 22.44
N GLU A 176 13.78 -15.96 23.05
CA GLU A 176 14.87 -16.04 24.03
C GLU A 176 14.46 -16.84 25.26
N TYR A 177 13.23 -16.62 25.76
CA TYR A 177 12.69 -17.42 26.85
C TYR A 177 12.56 -18.91 26.49
N GLY A 178 12.06 -19.22 25.28
CA GLY A 178 11.99 -20.60 24.79
C GLY A 178 13.37 -21.26 24.63
N LEU A 179 14.38 -20.52 24.17
CA LEU A 179 15.76 -20.99 24.03
C LEU A 179 16.46 -21.16 25.38
N ALA A 180 16.05 -20.44 26.42
CA ALA A 180 16.53 -20.70 27.79
C ALA A 180 16.04 -22.05 28.32
N ILE A 181 14.88 -22.53 27.85
CA ILE A 181 14.31 -23.84 28.20
C ILE A 181 14.90 -24.96 27.33
N ASP A 182 14.98 -24.76 26.01
CA ASP A 182 15.54 -25.70 25.03
C ASP A 182 16.62 -25.01 24.16
N PRO A 183 17.87 -24.94 24.65
CA PRO A 183 18.95 -24.26 23.95
C PRO A 183 19.35 -24.89 22.63
N GLU A 184 19.00 -26.15 22.36
CA GLU A 184 19.37 -26.85 21.13
C GLU A 184 18.32 -26.71 20.01
N ASN A 185 17.25 -25.94 20.26
CA ASN A 185 16.17 -25.72 19.32
C ASN A 185 16.58 -24.87 18.11
N LYS A 186 17.14 -25.51 17.08
CA LYS A 186 17.60 -24.84 15.85
C LYS A 186 16.52 -24.00 15.16
N PRO A 187 15.27 -24.48 14.94
CA PRO A 187 14.22 -23.66 14.33
C PRO A 187 13.93 -22.37 15.09
N MET A 188 14.00 -22.40 16.43
CA MET A 188 13.79 -21.23 17.28
C MET A 188 14.95 -20.24 17.17
N LYS A 189 16.21 -20.72 17.16
CA LYS A 189 17.40 -19.89 16.88
C LYS A 189 17.29 -19.18 15.53
N ASP A 190 16.95 -19.93 14.47
CA ASP A 190 16.79 -19.38 13.12
C ASP A 190 15.70 -18.30 13.07
N THR A 191 14.62 -18.47 13.84
CA THR A 191 13.51 -17.50 13.92
C THR A 191 13.92 -16.25 14.70
N LEU A 192 14.70 -16.41 15.77
CA LEU A 192 15.25 -15.30 16.55
C LEU A 192 16.21 -14.46 15.70
N ASP A 193 17.12 -15.10 14.96
CA ASP A 193 18.04 -14.42 14.05
C ASP A 193 17.30 -13.65 12.95
N GLN A 194 16.23 -14.24 12.38
CA GLN A 194 15.36 -13.55 11.41
C GLN A 194 14.67 -12.34 12.02
N THR A 195 14.21 -12.46 13.28
CA THR A 195 13.56 -11.37 14.02
C THR A 195 14.52 -10.20 14.23
N ILE A 196 15.73 -10.49 14.71
CA ILE A 196 16.77 -9.47 14.95
C ILE A 196 17.17 -8.78 13.64
N LYS A 197 17.38 -9.55 12.57
CA LYS A 197 17.73 -8.99 11.25
C LYS A 197 16.64 -8.05 10.71
N LYS A 198 15.37 -8.46 10.79
CA LYS A 198 14.24 -7.63 10.33
C LYS A 198 14.06 -6.37 11.18
N GLN A 199 14.17 -6.47 12.50
CA GLN A 199 14.10 -5.32 13.39
C GLN A 199 15.19 -4.30 13.07
N LYS A 200 16.43 -4.77 12.87
CA LYS A 200 17.55 -3.89 12.48
C LYS A 200 17.29 -3.21 11.15
N GLN A 201 16.86 -3.95 10.12
CA GLN A 201 16.55 -3.37 8.80
C GLN A 201 15.49 -2.26 8.87
N ILE A 202 14.46 -2.44 9.71
CA ILE A 202 13.42 -1.44 9.89
C ILE A 202 13.97 -0.21 10.62
N ASN A 203 14.74 -0.40 11.68
CA ASN A 203 15.37 0.71 12.40
C ASN A 203 16.31 1.51 11.50
N ASP A 204 17.20 0.84 10.76
CA ASP A 204 18.13 1.48 9.83
C ASP A 204 17.35 2.27 8.74
N ALA A 205 16.20 1.76 8.29
CA ALA A 205 15.35 2.45 7.31
C ALA A 205 14.66 3.70 7.91
N ILE A 206 14.21 3.61 9.17
CA ILE A 206 13.63 4.75 9.91
C ILE A 206 14.69 5.84 10.10
N GLU A 207 15.87 5.48 10.63
CA GLU A 207 16.98 6.41 10.85
C GLU A 207 17.44 7.09 9.56
N ARG A 208 17.55 6.33 8.45
CA ARG A 208 17.87 6.89 7.15
C ARG A 208 16.84 7.94 6.70
N LYS A 209 15.56 7.61 6.80
CA LYS A 209 14.48 8.52 6.41
C LYS A 209 14.48 9.78 7.28
N GLU A 210 14.68 9.64 8.59
CA GLU A 210 14.80 10.79 9.48
C GLU A 210 15.98 11.69 9.12
N ARG A 211 17.14 11.11 8.83
CA ARG A 211 18.31 11.88 8.37
C ARG A 211 18.03 12.62 7.07
N GLU A 212 17.47 11.94 6.07
CA GLU A 212 17.10 12.56 4.78
C GLU A 212 16.12 13.72 4.98
N THR A 213 15.11 13.56 5.85
CA THR A 213 14.16 14.64 6.15
C THR A 213 14.81 15.83 6.86
N LYS A 214 15.73 15.58 7.81
CA LYS A 214 16.50 16.63 8.50
C LYS A 214 17.42 17.38 7.54
N GLU A 215 18.11 16.66 6.67
CA GLU A 215 18.97 17.26 5.65
C GLU A 215 18.17 18.10 4.65
N ALA A 216 17.01 17.62 4.20
CA ALA A 216 16.13 18.38 3.30
C ALA A 216 15.60 19.66 3.96
N GLU A 217 15.15 19.60 5.21
CA GLU A 217 14.67 20.78 5.94
C GLU A 217 15.79 21.79 6.21
N MET A 218 17.00 21.31 6.52
CA MET A 218 18.18 22.16 6.66
C MET A 218 18.51 22.88 5.35
N LYS A 219 18.61 22.16 4.22
CA LYS A 219 18.86 22.74 2.89
C LYS A 219 17.81 23.78 2.51
N LYS A 220 16.53 23.48 2.78
CA LYS A 220 15.42 24.41 2.55
C LYS A 220 15.56 25.69 3.39
N THR A 221 15.93 25.56 4.66
CA THR A 221 16.17 26.71 5.55
C THR A 221 17.33 27.57 5.04
N ILE A 222 18.43 26.95 4.63
CA ILE A 222 19.61 27.64 4.06
C ILE A 222 19.22 28.39 2.79
N LEU A 223 18.48 27.73 1.87
CA LEU A 223 17.99 28.34 0.64
C LEU A 223 17.09 29.56 0.91
N VAL A 224 16.13 29.43 1.84
CA VAL A 224 15.24 30.54 2.23
C VAL A 224 16.05 31.71 2.79
N ASN A 225 17.06 31.45 3.60
CA ASN A 225 17.94 32.49 4.13
C ASN A 225 18.79 33.14 3.04
N ALA A 226 19.33 32.35 2.10
CA ALA A 226 20.11 32.85 0.97
C ALA A 226 19.27 33.80 0.08
N VAL A 227 18.02 33.46 -0.22
CA VAL A 227 17.10 34.32 -0.98
C VAL A 227 16.77 35.61 -0.22
N LYS A 228 16.56 35.52 1.11
CA LYS A 228 16.27 36.68 1.97
C LYS A 228 17.44 37.65 2.06
N LEU A 229 18.67 37.15 2.25
CA LEU A 229 19.89 37.97 2.35
C LEU A 229 20.16 38.74 1.05
N ARG A 230 19.83 38.14 -0.09
CA ARG A 230 19.92 38.77 -1.41
C ARG A 230 18.80 39.77 -1.70
N HIS A 231 17.85 39.96 -0.76
CA HIS A 231 16.67 40.81 -0.93
C HIS A 231 15.86 40.53 -2.21
N MET A 232 15.94 39.30 -2.72
CA MET A 232 15.23 38.88 -3.92
C MET A 232 13.77 38.61 -3.63
N ARG A 233 12.96 38.72 -4.68
CA ARG A 233 11.52 38.60 -4.61
C ARG A 233 11.06 37.54 -5.58
N VAL A 234 10.22 36.63 -5.11
CA VAL A 234 9.62 35.57 -5.91
C VAL A 234 8.12 35.84 -5.92
N LEU A 235 7.57 36.07 -7.11
CA LEU A 235 6.15 36.23 -7.35
C LEU A 235 5.59 34.95 -7.96
N LYS A 236 4.35 34.60 -7.61
CA LYS A 236 3.64 33.50 -8.26
C LYS A 236 2.75 34.05 -9.38
N ALA A 237 2.83 33.47 -10.57
CA ALA A 237 1.88 33.80 -11.63
C ALA A 237 0.53 33.10 -11.35
N SER A 238 -0.55 33.66 -11.92
CA SER A 238 -1.87 33.03 -11.85
C SER A 238 -1.96 31.73 -12.64
N ARG A 239 -1.12 31.59 -13.66
CA ARG A 239 -0.96 30.40 -14.49
C ARG A 239 0.53 30.20 -14.77
N PRO A 240 1.25 29.43 -13.95
CA PRO A 240 2.63 29.05 -14.25
C PRO A 240 2.64 28.19 -15.52
N ALA A 241 3.75 28.21 -16.26
CA ALA A 241 3.93 27.28 -17.36
C ALA A 241 4.14 25.87 -16.79
N GLU A 242 3.59 24.83 -17.42
CA GLU A 242 3.74 23.43 -16.97
C GLU A 242 5.22 23.03 -16.82
N LEU A 243 6.08 23.55 -17.70
CA LEU A 243 7.54 23.38 -17.66
C LEU A 243 8.20 23.92 -16.38
N LEU A 244 7.51 24.78 -15.63
CA LEU A 244 7.98 25.36 -14.36
C LEU A 244 7.44 24.63 -13.13
N GLU A 245 6.64 23.58 -13.28
CA GLU A 245 6.17 22.79 -12.13
C GLU A 245 7.32 22.05 -11.43
N GLU A 246 8.33 21.63 -12.20
CA GLU A 246 9.55 20.96 -11.70
C GLU A 246 10.74 21.93 -11.54
N ALA A 247 10.52 23.24 -11.74
CA ALA A 247 11.56 24.25 -11.64
C ALA A 247 11.96 24.52 -10.18
N GLU A 248 13.17 24.11 -9.81
CA GLU A 248 13.72 24.33 -8.47
C GLU A 248 14.83 25.38 -8.47
N ILE A 249 14.72 26.35 -7.56
CA ILE A 249 15.85 27.20 -7.17
C ILE A 249 16.73 26.38 -6.23
N ARG A 250 18.04 26.43 -6.43
CA ARG A 250 19.00 25.83 -5.51
C ARG A 250 20.24 26.69 -5.36
N LEU A 251 21.05 26.34 -4.36
CA LEU A 251 22.39 26.88 -4.20
C LEU A 251 23.39 25.95 -4.90
N GLU A 252 24.48 26.52 -5.41
CA GLU A 252 25.64 25.77 -5.93
C GLU A 252 26.20 24.83 -4.85
N ASP A 253 26.38 25.35 -3.63
CA ASP A 253 26.61 24.55 -2.44
C ASP A 253 25.37 24.64 -1.52
N PRO A 254 24.56 23.57 -1.39
CA PRO A 254 23.36 23.55 -0.56
C PRO A 254 23.61 23.81 0.94
N LEU A 255 24.85 23.74 1.41
CA LEU A 255 25.24 23.97 2.81
C LEU A 255 25.79 25.38 3.05
N ASP A 256 26.09 26.12 1.97
CA ASP A 256 26.62 27.47 2.04
C ASP A 256 25.63 28.48 1.43
N HIS A 257 25.10 29.35 2.30
CA HIS A 257 24.14 30.38 1.91
C HIS A 257 24.78 31.53 1.11
N GLU A 258 26.11 31.65 1.11
CA GLU A 258 26.86 32.63 0.32
C GLU A 258 27.16 32.11 -1.09
N SER A 259 27.08 30.80 -1.32
CA SER A 259 27.28 30.19 -2.64
C SER A 259 26.26 30.68 -3.67
N GLN A 260 26.58 30.56 -4.96
CA GLN A 260 25.78 31.12 -6.04
C GLN A 260 24.38 30.52 -6.07
N LEU A 261 23.37 31.39 -6.23
CA LEU A 261 22.02 30.93 -6.48
C LEU A 261 21.84 30.52 -7.95
N ILE A 262 21.28 29.33 -8.16
CA ILE A 262 20.96 28.76 -9.46
C ILE A 262 19.44 28.65 -9.58
N PHE A 263 18.90 29.12 -10.70
CA PHE A 263 17.46 29.04 -10.97
C PHE A 263 17.22 28.86 -12.48
N PRO A 264 16.05 28.35 -12.88
CA PRO A 264 15.67 28.28 -14.28
C PRO A 264 15.38 29.65 -14.89
N ALA A 265 15.38 29.73 -16.21
CA ALA A 265 15.04 30.93 -16.97
C ALA A 265 14.09 30.64 -18.13
N MET A 266 13.02 31.42 -18.18
CA MET A 266 12.16 31.58 -19.34
C MET A 266 12.66 32.76 -20.17
N ILE A 267 13.13 32.48 -21.38
CA ILE A 267 13.57 33.50 -22.33
C ILE A 267 12.44 33.73 -23.32
N LEU A 268 11.88 34.94 -23.34
CA LEU A 268 10.70 35.29 -24.12
C LEU A 268 11.09 36.16 -25.32
N TYR A 269 10.58 35.82 -26.50
CA TYR A 269 10.77 36.54 -27.75
C TYR A 269 9.45 37.18 -28.21
N PRO A 270 9.01 38.29 -27.58
CA PRO A 270 7.65 38.80 -27.74
C PRO A 270 7.33 39.32 -29.15
N THR A 271 8.34 39.63 -29.97
CA THR A 271 8.13 40.09 -31.36
C THR A 271 7.81 38.96 -32.32
N ILE A 272 8.10 37.71 -31.95
CA ILE A 272 7.88 36.51 -32.78
C ILE A 272 6.97 35.47 -32.12
N ASP A 273 6.53 35.73 -30.87
CA ASP A 273 5.67 34.85 -30.07
C ASP A 273 6.29 33.45 -29.83
N GLU A 274 7.59 33.43 -29.55
CA GLU A 274 8.34 32.23 -29.19
C GLU A 274 9.00 32.38 -27.82
N PHE A 275 9.44 31.27 -27.24
CA PHE A 275 10.21 31.27 -26.01
C PHE A 275 11.19 30.09 -25.97
N ASP A 276 12.23 30.23 -25.15
CA ASP A 276 13.09 29.13 -24.73
C ASP A 276 13.01 28.94 -23.21
N PHE A 277 13.33 27.72 -22.77
CA PHE A 277 13.50 27.38 -21.37
C PHE A 277 14.93 26.91 -21.13
N VAL A 278 15.59 27.53 -20.15
CA VAL A 278 16.92 27.12 -19.67
C VAL A 278 16.74 26.63 -18.24
N ALA A 279 17.01 25.35 -17.99
CA ALA A 279 16.77 24.74 -16.69
C ALA A 279 17.61 25.36 -15.56
N GLU A 280 18.83 25.80 -15.88
CA GLU A 280 19.79 26.25 -14.87
C GLU A 280 20.61 27.43 -15.39
N ILE A 281 20.49 28.56 -14.70
CA ILE A 281 21.37 29.72 -14.85
C ILE A 281 21.86 30.17 -13.48
N SER A 282 23.10 30.66 -13.42
CA SER A 282 23.64 31.28 -12.21
C SER A 282 23.15 32.72 -12.10
N GLU A 283 22.95 33.20 -10.87
CA GLU A 283 22.65 34.61 -10.60
C GLU A 283 23.76 35.56 -11.10
N LEU A 284 25.00 35.05 -11.24
CA LEU A 284 26.15 35.79 -11.73
C LEU A 284 26.24 35.80 -13.26
N SER A 285 25.46 34.97 -13.96
CA SER A 285 25.44 34.93 -15.42
C SER A 285 25.01 36.27 -16.00
N THR A 286 25.62 36.64 -17.11
CA THR A 286 25.30 37.86 -17.84
C THR A 286 24.31 37.57 -18.98
N PRO A 287 23.47 38.53 -19.39
CA PRO A 287 22.61 38.34 -20.54
C PRO A 287 23.38 38.01 -21.83
N GLN A 288 24.62 38.48 -21.99
CA GLN A 288 25.46 38.13 -23.12
C GLN A 288 25.75 36.62 -23.18
N GLU A 289 26.17 36.02 -22.06
CA GLU A 289 26.46 34.57 -21.98
C GLU A 289 25.20 33.73 -22.24
N ILE A 290 24.06 34.13 -21.65
CA ILE A 290 22.79 33.44 -21.88
C ILE A 290 22.37 33.53 -23.34
N LEU A 291 22.48 34.71 -23.96
CA LEU A 291 22.14 34.89 -25.37
C LEU A 291 23.07 34.08 -26.28
N GLU A 292 24.37 34.02 -25.99
CA GLU A 292 25.32 33.21 -26.75
C GLU A 292 25.00 31.71 -26.67
N LEU A 293 24.56 31.24 -25.50
CA LEU A 293 24.12 29.87 -25.30
C LEU A 293 22.88 29.53 -26.14
N ILE A 294 21.82 30.35 -26.06
CA ILE A 294 20.52 30.06 -26.69
C ILE A 294 20.47 30.39 -28.19
N MET A 295 21.30 31.35 -28.64
CA MET A 295 21.37 31.76 -30.05
C MET A 295 22.38 30.95 -30.86
N ASN A 296 23.03 29.94 -30.27
CA ASN A 296 23.84 28.97 -30.97
C ASN A 296 22.95 27.99 -31.77
N ARG A 297 22.30 28.52 -32.82
CA ARG A 297 21.31 27.83 -33.64
C ARG A 297 21.84 27.55 -35.05
N PRO A 298 21.31 26.53 -35.74
CA PRO A 298 21.62 26.27 -37.15
C PRO A 298 21.30 27.50 -38.02
N LYS A 299 22.05 27.67 -39.12
CA LYS A 299 21.90 28.85 -40.00
C LYS A 299 20.51 28.93 -40.61
N GLU A 300 19.93 27.78 -40.92
CA GLU A 300 18.60 27.59 -41.48
C GLU A 300 17.52 28.23 -40.59
N TRP A 301 17.71 28.23 -39.27
CA TRP A 301 16.77 28.88 -38.34
C TRP A 301 16.69 30.39 -38.59
N PHE A 302 17.83 31.02 -38.94
CA PHE A 302 17.92 32.47 -39.22
C PHE A 302 17.54 32.85 -40.65
N GLU A 303 17.39 31.88 -41.56
CA GLU A 303 16.90 32.14 -42.91
C GLU A 303 15.41 32.50 -42.92
N ASN A 304 14.67 32.07 -41.89
CA ASN A 304 13.29 32.49 -41.68
C ASN A 304 13.25 34.03 -41.48
N PRO A 305 12.45 34.77 -42.28
CA PRO A 305 12.30 36.21 -42.14
C PRO A 305 11.95 36.67 -40.72
N LYS A 306 11.20 35.85 -39.95
CA LYS A 306 10.84 36.13 -38.56
C LYS A 306 12.06 36.16 -37.63
N HIS A 307 13.07 35.33 -37.89
CA HIS A 307 14.21 35.11 -36.99
C HIS A 307 15.45 35.90 -37.39
N LYS A 308 15.46 36.49 -38.60
CA LYS A 308 16.60 37.19 -39.17
C LYS A 308 17.13 38.32 -38.26
N SER A 309 16.26 38.99 -37.54
CA SER A 309 16.61 40.07 -36.60
C SER A 309 17.33 39.57 -35.33
N PHE A 310 17.27 38.26 -35.05
CA PHE A 310 17.92 37.61 -33.91
C PHE A 310 19.32 37.04 -34.21
N ALA A 311 19.74 37.01 -35.48
CA ALA A 311 21.02 36.43 -35.92
C ALA A 311 22.27 37.07 -35.30
N LEU A 312 22.17 38.32 -34.84
CA LEU A 312 23.28 39.04 -34.24
C LEU A 312 22.98 39.33 -32.77
N VAL A 313 23.58 38.56 -31.85
CA VAL A 313 23.48 38.77 -30.39
C VAL A 313 23.78 40.23 -30.01
N LYS A 314 24.72 40.90 -30.68
CA LYS A 314 25.05 42.32 -30.47
C LYS A 314 23.88 43.27 -30.73
N LYS A 315 22.91 42.90 -31.58
CA LYS A 315 21.70 43.67 -31.85
C LYS A 315 20.53 43.34 -30.94
N LEU A 316 20.60 42.31 -30.10
CA LEU A 316 19.53 41.98 -29.15
C LEU A 316 19.59 42.88 -27.91
N GLN A 317 18.46 43.15 -27.27
CA GLN A 317 18.38 43.83 -25.98
C GLN A 317 17.55 42.99 -25.02
N CYS A 318 17.98 42.95 -23.76
CA CYS A 318 17.33 42.18 -22.72
C CYS A 318 16.60 43.08 -21.74
N PHE A 319 15.38 42.72 -21.40
CA PHE A 319 14.53 43.40 -20.44
C PHE A 319 13.98 42.42 -19.42
N MET A 320 13.68 42.90 -18.22
CA MET A 320 12.95 42.16 -17.21
C MET A 320 11.75 42.94 -16.71
N GLU A 321 10.70 42.23 -16.33
CA GLU A 321 9.54 42.82 -15.67
C GLU A 321 9.91 43.20 -14.22
N THR A 322 9.52 44.39 -13.76
CA THR A 322 9.79 44.87 -12.39
C THR A 322 8.63 44.54 -11.44
N GLU A 323 8.85 44.64 -10.13
CA GLU A 323 7.79 44.48 -9.13
C GLU A 323 6.62 45.44 -9.36
N ALA A 324 6.88 46.64 -9.89
CA ALA A 324 5.81 47.58 -10.24
C ALA A 324 5.02 47.19 -11.50
N GLY A 325 5.43 46.16 -12.25
CA GLY A 325 4.84 45.76 -13.54
C GLY A 325 5.39 46.53 -14.75
N GLY A 326 6.43 47.34 -14.54
CA GLY A 326 7.17 48.00 -15.61
C GLY A 326 8.24 47.10 -16.21
N LEU A 327 9.09 47.67 -17.07
CA LEU A 327 10.25 46.98 -17.64
C LEU A 327 11.54 47.69 -17.24
N VAL A 328 12.57 46.91 -16.92
CA VAL A 328 13.94 47.40 -16.73
C VAL A 328 14.84 46.77 -17.79
N LYS A 329 15.67 47.60 -18.44
CA LYS A 329 16.68 47.14 -19.39
C LYS A 329 17.89 46.62 -18.64
N ILE A 330 18.39 45.43 -19.01
CA ILE A 330 19.59 44.85 -18.41
C ILE A 330 20.79 45.04 -19.35
N GLY A 331 21.90 45.51 -18.79
CA GLY A 331 23.16 45.62 -19.51
C GLY A 331 23.69 44.25 -19.90
N LYS A 332 24.18 44.09 -21.13
CA LYS A 332 24.62 42.79 -21.65
C LYS A 332 25.72 42.11 -20.85
N ASN A 333 26.62 42.92 -20.27
CA ASN A 333 27.78 42.45 -19.53
C ASN A 333 27.58 42.58 -18.01
N ALA A 334 26.42 43.07 -17.57
CA ALA A 334 26.12 43.18 -16.15
C ALA A 334 25.47 41.86 -15.70
N PRO A 335 25.93 41.27 -14.59
CA PRO A 335 25.29 40.09 -14.01
C PRO A 335 23.80 40.32 -13.73
N ILE A 336 22.99 39.29 -13.91
CA ILE A 336 21.54 39.36 -13.74
C ILE A 336 21.14 39.69 -12.30
N ASN A 337 21.93 39.25 -11.31
CA ASN A 337 21.69 39.57 -9.91
C ASN A 337 21.55 41.07 -9.63
N ASN A 338 22.21 41.94 -10.40
CA ASN A 338 22.08 43.40 -10.25
C ASN A 338 20.64 43.88 -10.43
N ALA A 339 19.87 43.24 -11.31
CA ALA A 339 18.45 43.54 -11.51
C ALA A 339 17.57 42.86 -10.44
N LEU A 340 17.90 41.63 -10.05
CA LEU A 340 17.16 40.87 -9.04
C LEU A 340 17.27 41.48 -7.63
N MET A 341 18.43 42.04 -7.30
CA MET A 341 18.78 42.60 -6.00
C MET A 341 18.64 44.13 -5.94
N SER A 342 18.16 44.78 -7.01
CA SER A 342 18.05 46.25 -7.09
C SER A 342 17.02 46.82 -6.10
N ASP A 343 17.34 47.92 -5.42
CA ASP A 343 16.39 48.65 -4.57
C ASP A 343 15.42 49.55 -5.35
N LYS A 344 15.80 49.98 -6.56
CA LYS A 344 15.01 50.96 -7.34
C LYS A 344 14.09 50.31 -8.36
N ALA A 345 14.61 49.35 -9.11
CA ALA A 345 13.92 48.69 -10.21
C ALA A 345 14.03 47.17 -10.06
N LYS A 346 13.60 46.66 -8.90
CA LYS A 346 13.67 45.24 -8.55
C LYS A 346 12.91 44.40 -9.56
N ALA A 347 13.61 43.47 -10.18
CA ALA A 347 13.02 42.46 -11.05
C ALA A 347 12.82 41.16 -10.25
N PRO A 348 11.58 40.73 -9.98
CA PRO A 348 11.35 39.50 -9.25
C PRO A 348 11.55 38.27 -10.15
N LEU A 349 11.79 37.13 -9.52
CA LEU A 349 11.58 35.82 -10.14
C LEU A 349 10.08 35.53 -10.20
N PHE A 350 9.65 34.83 -11.25
CA PHE A 350 8.27 34.39 -11.43
C PHE A 350 8.23 32.87 -11.39
N ASP A 351 7.45 32.32 -10.46
CA ASP A 351 7.31 30.86 -10.28
C ASP A 351 8.68 30.18 -10.19
N ASN A 352 9.55 30.73 -9.32
CA ASN A 352 10.92 30.28 -9.12
C ASN A 352 11.88 30.40 -10.31
N ALA A 353 11.47 31.04 -11.41
CA ALA A 353 12.28 31.21 -12.62
C ALA A 353 12.53 32.68 -12.98
N LEU A 354 13.66 32.92 -13.64
CA LEU A 354 13.94 34.18 -14.31
C LEU A 354 13.00 34.35 -15.51
N ARG A 355 12.45 35.55 -15.71
CA ARG A 355 11.76 35.90 -16.95
C ARG A 355 12.52 36.99 -17.68
N LEU A 356 13.18 36.63 -18.78
CA LEU A 356 13.99 37.53 -19.59
C LEU A 356 13.34 37.77 -20.95
N TYR A 357 13.03 39.02 -21.27
CA TYR A 357 12.50 39.41 -22.57
C TYR A 357 13.64 39.81 -23.50
N VAL A 358 13.75 39.15 -24.65
CA VAL A 358 14.80 39.40 -25.65
C VAL A 358 14.17 40.00 -26.89
N VAL A 359 14.58 41.23 -27.21
CA VAL A 359 14.00 42.02 -28.31
C VAL A 359 15.10 42.56 -29.22
N PRO A 360 15.00 42.42 -30.55
CA PRO A 360 15.92 43.06 -31.48
C PRO A 360 15.89 44.59 -31.33
N LYS A 361 17.07 45.23 -31.36
CA LYS A 361 17.24 46.67 -31.13
C LYS A 361 16.30 47.54 -31.97
N ASP A 362 16.05 47.12 -33.22
CA ASP A 362 15.25 47.88 -34.18
C ASP A 362 13.74 47.81 -33.83
N ASP A 363 13.30 46.78 -33.09
CA ASP A 363 11.90 46.56 -32.71
C ASP A 363 11.56 47.06 -31.30
N VAL A 364 12.58 47.44 -30.51
CA VAL A 364 12.42 47.82 -29.08
C VAL A 364 11.42 48.95 -28.89
N GLU A 365 11.50 50.02 -29.69
CA GLU A 365 10.62 51.19 -29.51
C GLU A 365 9.16 50.83 -29.79
N GLY A 366 8.90 49.99 -30.79
CA GLY A 366 7.57 49.49 -31.12
C GLY A 366 7.02 48.60 -30.00
N TRP A 367 7.82 47.65 -29.52
CA TRP A 367 7.42 46.75 -28.46
C TRP A 367 7.18 47.44 -27.11
N LEU A 368 8.01 48.42 -26.74
CA LEU A 368 7.80 49.16 -25.49
C LEU A 368 6.46 49.92 -25.46
N LYS A 369 5.96 50.37 -26.62
CA LYS A 369 4.64 51.01 -26.74
C LYS A 369 3.48 50.04 -26.56
N THR A 370 3.68 48.74 -26.80
CA THR A 370 2.65 47.71 -26.62
C THR A 370 2.62 47.14 -25.20
N TRP A 371 3.64 47.41 -24.37
CA TRP A 371 3.70 46.93 -23.00
C TRP A 371 2.59 47.56 -22.13
N ASN A 372 1.77 46.71 -21.52
CA ASN A 372 0.71 47.14 -20.61
C ASN A 372 1.01 46.69 -19.17
N LYS A 373 1.33 47.66 -18.33
CA LYS A 373 1.63 47.48 -16.90
C LYS A 373 0.49 46.81 -16.12
N GLU A 374 -0.75 47.23 -16.35
CA GLU A 374 -1.91 46.69 -15.64
C GLU A 374 -2.18 45.24 -16.04
N ALA A 375 -2.01 44.92 -17.32
CA ALA A 375 -2.15 43.56 -17.82
C ALA A 375 -1.07 42.63 -17.24
N ALA A 376 0.16 43.11 -17.06
CA ALA A 376 1.24 42.36 -16.41
C ALA A 376 0.91 42.10 -14.92
N LEU A 377 0.44 43.12 -14.19
CA LEU A 377 0.05 42.98 -12.79
C LEU A 377 -1.14 42.02 -12.59
N LYS A 378 -2.12 42.01 -13.50
CA LYS A 378 -3.28 41.09 -13.46
C LYS A 378 -2.91 39.61 -13.64
N LYS A 379 -1.74 39.31 -14.20
CA LYS A 379 -1.25 37.93 -14.41
C LYS A 379 -0.63 37.32 -13.15
N ARG A 380 -0.55 38.07 -12.05
CA ARG A 380 0.06 37.66 -10.79
C ARG A 380 -1.02 37.16 -9.83
N ASN A 381 -0.73 36.07 -9.12
CA ASN A 381 -1.48 35.73 -7.91
C ASN A 381 -0.92 36.59 -6.79
N LEU A 382 -1.65 37.66 -6.44
CA LEU A 382 -1.34 38.53 -5.31
C LEU A 382 -1.64 37.85 -3.97
#